data_AF-A0A8T3S1I6-F1
#
_entry.id   AF-A0A8T3S1I6-F1
#
_cell.length_a   1.000
_cell.length_b   1.000
_cell.length_c   1.000
_cell.angle_alpha   90.00
_cell.angle_beta   90.00
_cell.angle_gamma   90.00
#
_symmetry.space_group_name_H-M   'P 1'
#
loop_
_entity.id
_entity.type
_entity.pdbx_description
1 polymer ?
#
loop_
_entity_poly.entity_id
_entity_poly.type
_entity_poly.pdbx_seq_one_letter_code
_entity_poly.pdbx_strand_id
1 'polypeptide(L)'
;MIKSLVRTFRGPSRDPRMTYISRPMPRDLRDEDVIAALELALAEHPDPGYLVETLPAALQQVTGRDLQVMDRSVRDVTGAFSKVQVMIRDGDVGRWPGYDAMSYPLLAPSPKAEETRAAIVAADASGGEAQASSGPKPGWEPPPPVKGR
;
A
#
# COMPACT_ATOMS: atom_id res chain seq x y z
N MET A 1 11.68 -21.62 -17.90
CA MET A 1 12.91 -21.69 -17.08
C MET A 1 14.09 -20.87 -17.64
N ILE A 2 14.33 -20.82 -18.96
CA ILE A 2 15.51 -20.14 -19.55
C ILE A 2 15.48 -18.60 -19.38
N LYS A 3 14.31 -17.98 -19.27
CA LYS A 3 14.16 -16.51 -19.20
C LYS A 3 14.51 -15.89 -17.84
N SER A 4 14.45 -16.66 -16.75
CA SER A 4 14.88 -16.21 -15.41
C SER A 4 16.39 -15.94 -15.35
N LEU A 5 17.19 -16.58 -16.20
CA LEU A 5 18.65 -16.44 -16.22
C LEU A 5 19.12 -15.13 -16.90
N VAL A 6 18.32 -14.59 -17.83
CA VAL A 6 18.69 -13.38 -18.59
C VAL A 6 18.74 -12.15 -17.69
N ARG A 7 17.88 -12.10 -16.65
CA ARG A 7 17.89 -11.04 -15.63
C ARG A 7 19.13 -11.07 -14.72
N THR A 8 19.83 -12.20 -14.64
CA THR A 8 21.08 -12.32 -13.88
C THR A 8 22.28 -11.82 -14.69
N PHE A 9 22.26 -12.00 -16.01
CA PHE A 9 23.34 -11.56 -16.90
C PHE A 9 23.22 -10.09 -17.35
N ARG A 10 21.99 -9.59 -17.50
CA ARG A 10 21.69 -8.19 -17.79
C ARG A 10 21.30 -7.56 -16.44
N GLY A 11 22.26 -6.94 -15.77
CA GLY A 11 22.02 -6.22 -14.51
C GLY A 11 20.84 -5.24 -14.61
N PRO A 12 20.38 -4.64 -13.49
CA PRO A 12 19.23 -3.75 -13.49
C PRO A 12 19.41 -2.65 -14.55
N SER A 13 18.33 -2.32 -15.27
CA SER A 13 18.36 -1.24 -16.25
C SER A 13 18.89 0.04 -15.61
N ARG A 14 19.80 0.73 -16.32
CA ARG A 14 20.36 2.03 -15.92
C ARG A 14 19.52 3.21 -16.40
N ASP A 15 18.33 2.95 -16.93
CA ASP A 15 17.42 4.00 -17.36
C ASP A 15 17.04 4.90 -16.15
N PRO A 16 17.16 6.23 -16.26
CA PRO A 16 16.85 7.15 -15.16
C PRO A 16 15.41 7.02 -14.65
N ARG A 17 14.45 6.63 -15.50
CA ARG A 17 13.04 6.45 -15.11
C ARG A 17 12.84 5.29 -14.14
N MET A 18 13.73 4.29 -14.17
CA MET A 18 13.70 3.19 -13.21
C MET A 18 14.02 3.62 -11.77
N THR A 19 14.49 4.85 -11.55
CA THR A 19 14.74 5.42 -10.22
C THR A 19 13.47 5.51 -9.37
N TYR A 20 12.31 5.70 -10.01
CA TYR A 20 11.01 5.75 -9.33
C TYR A 20 10.51 4.36 -8.93
N ILE A 21 11.09 3.27 -9.44
CA ILE A 21 10.64 1.91 -9.15
C ILE A 21 11.48 1.28 -8.06
N SER A 22 10.84 0.92 -6.96
CA SER A 22 11.46 0.13 -5.90
C SER A 22 11.62 -1.33 -6.31
N ARG A 23 12.74 -1.94 -5.91
CA ARG A 23 13.02 -3.37 -6.12
C ARG A 23 12.75 -4.13 -4.81
N PRO A 24 12.40 -5.42 -4.87
CA PRO A 24 12.31 -6.29 -6.05
C PRO A 24 11.02 -6.09 -6.86
N MET A 25 11.13 -6.24 -8.18
CA MET A 25 9.96 -6.29 -9.09
C MET A 25 9.46 -7.73 -9.26
N PRO A 26 8.21 -7.93 -9.68
CA PRO A 26 7.67 -9.26 -10.02
C PRO A 26 8.62 -10.04 -10.95
N ARG A 27 8.66 -11.37 -10.79
CA ARG A 27 9.67 -12.21 -11.44
C ARG A 27 9.62 -12.12 -12.97
N ASP A 28 8.40 -12.10 -13.52
CA ASP A 28 8.15 -12.10 -14.96
C ASP A 28 7.93 -10.70 -15.55
N LEU A 29 8.09 -9.64 -14.75
CA LEU A 29 7.97 -8.27 -15.24
C LEU A 29 9.33 -7.78 -15.74
N ARG A 30 9.39 -7.43 -17.03
CA ARG A 30 10.61 -6.96 -17.69
C ARG A 30 10.80 -5.47 -17.45
N ASP A 31 12.05 -5.04 -17.29
CA ASP A 31 12.39 -3.61 -17.15
C ASP A 31 11.90 -2.79 -18.36
N GLU A 32 11.94 -3.35 -19.58
CA GLU A 32 11.48 -2.70 -20.82
C GLU A 32 9.97 -2.40 -20.79
N ASP A 33 9.15 -3.32 -20.28
CA ASP A 33 7.71 -3.14 -20.15
C ASP A 33 7.38 -2.05 -19.11
N VAL A 34 8.17 -2.00 -18.04
CA VAL A 34 8.01 -0.98 -16.99
C VAL A 34 8.38 0.40 -17.50
N ILE A 35 9.44 0.52 -18.31
CA ILE A 35 9.85 1.80 -18.91
C ILE A 35 8.76 2.30 -19.86
N ALA A 36 8.21 1.43 -20.72
CA ALA A 36 7.12 1.81 -21.61
C ALA A 36 5.86 2.25 -20.83
N ALA A 37 5.53 1.55 -19.74
CA ALA A 37 4.42 1.95 -18.87
C ALA A 37 4.68 3.29 -18.17
N LEU A 38 5.91 3.54 -17.71
CA LEU A 38 6.30 4.82 -17.13
C LEU A 38 6.20 5.98 -18.14
N GLU A 39 6.54 5.75 -19.40
CA GLU A 39 6.37 6.76 -20.45
C GLU A 39 4.90 7.12 -20.66
N LEU A 40 4.01 6.13 -20.70
CA LEU A 40 2.56 6.38 -20.80
C LEU A 40 2.03 7.12 -19.56
N ALA A 41 2.39 6.64 -18.37
CA ALA A 41 1.95 7.23 -17.10
C ALA A 41 2.42 8.68 -16.92
N LEU A 42 3.67 8.98 -17.29
CA LEU A 42 4.23 10.34 -17.22
C LEU A 42 3.74 11.25 -18.35
N ALA A 43 3.32 10.68 -19.49
CA ALA A 43 2.66 11.44 -20.54
C ALA A 43 1.24 11.85 -20.13
N GLU A 44 0.52 10.99 -19.40
CA GLU A 44 -0.78 11.32 -18.82
C GLU A 44 -0.65 12.33 -17.68
N HIS A 45 0.29 12.11 -16.76
CA HIS A 45 0.56 13.04 -15.66
C HIS A 45 2.07 13.24 -15.44
N PRO A 46 2.64 14.41 -15.79
CA PRO A 46 4.08 14.64 -15.72
C PRO A 46 4.70 14.58 -14.31
N ASP A 47 3.89 14.81 -13.27
CA ASP A 47 4.37 14.73 -11.88
C ASP A 47 4.47 13.27 -11.41
N PRO A 48 5.68 12.78 -11.06
CA PRO A 48 5.89 11.41 -10.60
C PRO A 48 5.17 11.08 -9.29
N GLY A 49 4.71 12.07 -8.52
CA GLY A 49 3.89 11.86 -7.32
C GLY A 49 2.58 11.11 -7.60
N TYR A 50 2.09 11.17 -8.85
CA TYR A 50 0.83 10.53 -9.29
C TYR A 50 1.03 9.16 -9.95
N LEU A 51 2.23 8.59 -9.85
CA LEU A 51 2.52 7.27 -10.43
C LEU A 51 1.70 6.15 -9.79
N VAL A 52 1.17 6.32 -8.59
CA VAL A 52 0.32 5.29 -7.98
C VAL A 52 -1.02 5.17 -8.69
N GLU A 53 -1.52 6.30 -9.20
CA GLU A 53 -2.80 6.41 -9.88
C GLU A 53 -2.69 6.09 -11.37
N THR A 54 -1.63 6.56 -12.04
CA THR A 54 -1.49 6.44 -13.51
C THR A 54 -0.78 5.15 -13.95
N LEU A 55 0.18 4.66 -13.16
CA LEU A 55 0.99 3.50 -13.55
C LEU A 55 0.20 2.17 -13.63
N PRO A 56 -0.82 1.87 -12.80
CA PRO A 56 -1.60 0.64 -12.93
C PRO A 56 -2.25 0.51 -14.32
N ALA A 57 -2.91 1.58 -14.79
CA ALA A 57 -3.55 1.58 -16.11
C ALA A 57 -2.53 1.42 -17.24
N ALA A 58 -1.39 2.11 -17.14
CA ALA A 58 -0.31 1.99 -18.11
C ALA A 58 0.33 0.59 -18.13
N LEU A 59 0.54 -0.03 -16.96
CA LEU A 59 1.04 -1.41 -16.85
C LEU A 59 0.06 -2.41 -17.45
N GLN A 60 -1.24 -2.23 -17.21
CA GLN A 60 -2.29 -3.05 -17.82
C GLN A 60 -2.27 -2.91 -19.34
N GLN A 61 -2.09 -1.70 -19.87
CA GLN A 61 -2.04 -1.47 -21.32
C GLN A 61 -0.81 -2.11 -21.99
N VAL A 62 0.35 -2.05 -21.35
CA VAL A 62 1.61 -2.59 -21.93
C VAL A 62 1.71 -4.10 -21.76
N THR A 63 1.31 -4.63 -20.59
CA THR A 63 1.55 -6.03 -20.23
C THR A 63 0.31 -6.91 -20.33
N GLY A 64 -0.89 -6.32 -20.39
CA GLY A 64 -2.17 -7.03 -20.31
C GLY A 64 -2.47 -7.61 -18.92
N ARG A 65 -1.68 -7.26 -17.90
CA ARG A 65 -1.77 -7.82 -16.55
C ARG A 65 -2.20 -6.77 -15.55
N ASP A 66 -3.08 -7.18 -14.64
CA ASP A 66 -3.57 -6.33 -13.56
C ASP A 66 -2.54 -6.31 -12.43
N LEU A 67 -1.54 -5.45 -12.60
CA LEU A 67 -0.45 -5.27 -11.66
C LEU A 67 -0.78 -4.14 -10.70
N GLN A 68 -0.54 -4.40 -9.43
CA GLN A 68 -0.81 -3.44 -8.38
C GLN A 68 0.39 -2.56 -8.11
N VAL A 69 0.14 -1.28 -7.88
CA VAL A 69 1.17 -0.27 -7.60
C VAL A 69 0.91 0.32 -6.21
N MET A 70 1.95 0.37 -5.39
CA MET A 70 1.88 0.89 -4.02
C MET A 70 2.86 2.04 -3.85
N ASP A 71 2.43 3.11 -3.19
CA ASP A 71 3.34 4.19 -2.81
C ASP A 71 4.38 3.70 -1.80
N ARG A 72 5.63 4.04 -2.05
CA ARG A 72 6.78 3.85 -1.17
C ARG A 72 7.61 5.11 -1.06
N SER A 73 7.02 6.25 -1.38
CA SER A 73 7.65 7.55 -1.25
C SER A 73 8.10 7.76 0.19
N VAL A 74 9.26 8.41 0.34
CA VAL A 74 9.81 8.79 1.64
C VAL A 74 9.90 10.29 1.68
N ARG A 75 9.35 10.90 2.72
CA ARG A 75 9.41 12.33 2.95
C ARG A 75 9.86 12.61 4.38
N ASP A 76 10.79 13.54 4.53
CA ASP A 76 11.14 14.07 5.85
C ASP A 76 10.02 14.99 6.35
N VAL A 77 9.87 15.09 7.68
CA VAL A 77 8.86 15.92 8.36
C VAL A 77 9.04 17.39 7.99
N THR A 78 10.28 17.83 7.77
CA THR A 78 10.61 19.19 7.34
C THR A 78 10.25 19.48 5.88
N GLY A 79 10.00 18.43 5.09
CA GLY A 79 9.76 18.53 3.65
C GLY A 79 11.01 18.82 2.81
N ALA A 80 12.19 19.03 3.42
CA ALA A 80 13.43 19.33 2.71
C ALA A 80 13.96 18.15 1.88
N PHE A 81 13.65 16.93 2.31
CA PHE A 81 13.94 15.71 1.58
C PHE A 81 12.64 15.00 1.20
N SER A 82 12.49 14.73 -0.09
CA SER A 82 11.45 13.85 -0.61
C SER A 82 12.06 12.94 -1.67
N LYS A 83 11.62 11.68 -1.67
CA LYS A 83 12.01 10.69 -2.65
C LYS A 83 10.78 9.92 -3.07
N VAL A 84 10.31 10.19 -4.28
CA VAL A 84 9.19 9.45 -4.88
C VAL A 84 9.67 8.07 -5.29
N GLN A 85 9.03 7.03 -4.76
CA GLN A 85 9.25 5.64 -5.16
C GLN A 85 7.95 4.87 -5.11
N VAL A 86 7.73 3.98 -6.07
CA VAL A 86 6.56 3.10 -6.11
C VAL A 86 7.00 1.64 -6.16
N MET A 87 6.16 0.74 -5.67
CA MET A 87 6.40 -0.70 -5.68
C MET A 87 5.35 -1.38 -6.56
N ILE A 88 5.80 -2.18 -7.52
CA ILE A 88 4.92 -2.99 -8.36
C ILE A 88 4.84 -4.40 -7.78
N ARG A 89 3.63 -4.97 -7.70
CA ARG A 89 3.39 -6.34 -7.20
C ARG A 89 2.46 -7.14 -8.10
N ASP A 90 2.61 -8.46 -8.00
CA ASP A 90 1.60 -9.43 -8.48
C ASP A 90 0.55 -9.59 -7.38
N GLY A 91 -0.69 -9.17 -7.64
CA GLY A 91 -1.83 -9.28 -6.72
C GLY A 91 -2.03 -8.11 -5.75
N ASP A 92 -3.14 -8.17 -5.01
CA ASP A 92 -3.67 -7.07 -4.19
C ASP A 92 -2.68 -6.51 -3.15
N VAL A 93 -2.57 -5.18 -3.12
CA VAL A 93 -1.84 -4.44 -2.10
C VAL A 93 -2.57 -4.58 -0.76
N GLY A 94 -2.14 -5.52 0.08
CA GLY A 94 -2.63 -5.64 1.46
C GLY A 94 -2.94 -7.05 1.93
N ARG A 95 -2.97 -8.04 1.03
CA ARG A 95 -3.32 -9.43 1.38
C ARG A 95 -2.17 -10.35 1.05
N TRP A 96 -1.26 -10.53 2.01
CA TRP A 96 -0.44 -11.74 2.00
C TRP A 96 -1.40 -12.94 2.07
N PRO A 97 -1.20 -14.02 1.29
CA PRO A 97 -2.15 -15.15 1.27
C PRO A 97 -2.47 -15.72 2.66
N GLY A 98 -1.47 -15.77 3.55
CA GLY A 98 -1.65 -16.19 4.95
C GLY A 98 -2.41 -15.17 5.82
N TYR A 99 -2.35 -13.89 5.48
CA TYR A 99 -3.15 -12.83 6.11
C TYR A 99 -4.52 -12.69 5.48
N ASP A 100 -4.76 -13.18 4.26
CA ASP A 100 -6.09 -13.18 3.65
C ASP A 100 -7.05 -14.10 4.43
N ALA A 101 -6.54 -15.24 4.90
CA ALA A 101 -7.25 -16.15 5.80
C ALA A 101 -7.46 -15.59 7.22
N MET A 102 -6.64 -14.62 7.65
CA MET A 102 -6.63 -14.08 9.02
C MET A 102 -7.19 -12.66 9.13
N SER A 103 -7.30 -11.94 8.00
CA SER A 103 -7.70 -10.54 7.98
C SER A 103 -9.19 -10.37 8.27
N TYR A 104 -9.99 -11.43 8.16
CA TYR A 104 -11.42 -11.33 8.42
C TYR A 104 -12.11 -12.59 8.99
N PRO A 105 -11.99 -12.84 10.30
CA PRO A 105 -13.07 -13.49 11.04
C PRO A 105 -14.33 -12.61 11.15
N LEU A 106 -14.20 -11.30 10.90
CA LEU A 106 -15.29 -10.32 11.06
C LEU A 106 -15.98 -9.90 9.74
N LEU A 107 -15.40 -10.19 8.57
CA LEU A 107 -16.08 -9.97 7.28
C LEU A 107 -16.49 -11.26 6.56
N ALA A 108 -15.86 -12.41 6.84
CA ALA A 108 -16.39 -13.66 6.34
C ALA A 108 -17.70 -13.98 7.10
N PRO A 109 -18.86 -14.12 6.42
CA PRO A 109 -20.10 -14.50 7.08
C PRO A 109 -19.91 -15.88 7.69
N SER A 110 -19.80 -15.93 9.01
CA SER A 110 -19.72 -17.14 9.80
C SER A 110 -20.77 -17.07 10.90
N PRO A 111 -21.29 -18.21 11.39
CA PRO A 111 -22.32 -18.21 12.44
C PRO A 111 -21.90 -17.37 13.66
N LYS A 112 -20.63 -17.48 14.07
CA LYS A 112 -20.06 -16.72 15.18
C LYS A 112 -19.94 -15.22 14.88
N ALA A 113 -19.63 -14.84 13.64
CA ALA A 113 -19.59 -13.44 13.24
C ALA A 113 -20.99 -12.80 13.25
N GLU A 114 -22.02 -13.53 12.79
CA GLU A 114 -23.41 -13.08 12.82
C GLU A 114 -23.96 -13.00 14.26
N GLU A 115 -23.65 -13.97 15.11
CA GLU A 115 -23.95 -13.91 16.55
C GLU A 115 -23.30 -12.69 17.22
N THR A 116 -22.05 -12.39 16.87
CA THR A 116 -21.32 -11.23 17.42
C THR A 116 -21.94 -9.92 16.92
N ARG A 117 -22.31 -9.83 15.63
CA ARG A 117 -23.03 -8.67 15.08
C ARG A 117 -24.38 -8.47 15.77
N ALA A 118 -25.14 -9.53 15.96
CA ALA A 118 -26.42 -9.49 16.67
C ALA A 118 -26.25 -9.04 18.13
N ALA A 119 -25.19 -9.50 18.81
CA ALA A 119 -24.86 -9.08 20.16
C ALA A 119 -24.47 -7.60 20.25
N ILE A 120 -23.71 -7.07 19.29
CA ILE A 120 -23.36 -5.64 19.22
C ILE A 120 -24.61 -4.79 18.99
N VAL A 121 -25.47 -5.17 18.03
CA VAL A 121 -26.74 -4.48 17.78
C VAL A 121 -27.66 -4.52 19.00
N ALA A 122 -27.72 -5.65 19.71
CA ALA A 122 -28.48 -5.78 20.95
C ALA A 122 -27.91 -4.91 22.09
N ALA A 123 -26.57 -4.79 22.17
CA ALA A 123 -25.91 -3.91 23.13
C ALA A 123 -26.22 -2.43 22.84
N ASP A 124 -26.14 -2.00 21.58
CA ASP A 124 -26.47 -0.63 21.16
C ASP A 124 -27.96 -0.30 21.36
N ALA A 125 -28.85 -1.28 21.20
CA ALA A 125 -30.29 -1.11 21.44
C ALA A 125 -30.67 -1.07 22.93
N SER A 126 -29.84 -1.62 23.81
CA SER A 126 -30.12 -1.76 25.26
C SER A 126 -29.83 -0.51 26.10
N GLY A 127 -29.43 0.59 25.48
CA GLY A 127 -29.57 1.92 26.07
C GLY A 127 -28.30 2.52 26.64
N GLY A 128 -28.12 3.79 26.25
CA GLY A 128 -27.10 4.71 26.72
C GLY A 128 -26.38 5.28 25.53
N GLU A 129 -26.70 6.52 25.15
CA GLU A 129 -25.75 7.36 24.42
C GLU A 129 -24.37 7.09 25.01
N ALA A 130 -23.45 6.55 24.22
CA ALA A 130 -22.05 6.57 24.57
C ALA A 130 -21.69 8.05 24.65
N GLN A 131 -21.90 8.63 25.83
CA GLN A 131 -21.32 9.89 26.22
C GLN A 131 -19.84 9.66 26.01
N ALA A 132 -19.32 10.15 24.88
CA ALA A 132 -17.90 10.20 24.63
C ALA A 132 -17.30 10.75 25.91
N SER A 133 -16.53 9.93 26.62
CA SER A 133 -15.99 10.31 27.91
C SER A 133 -15.20 11.60 27.68
N SER A 134 -15.76 12.74 28.08
CA SER A 134 -15.23 14.07 27.80
C SER A 134 -14.00 14.38 28.67
N GLY A 135 -13.36 13.35 29.21
CA GLY A 135 -12.22 13.45 30.10
C GLY A 135 -11.22 12.32 29.87
N PRO A 136 -9.94 12.57 30.22
CA PRO A 136 -8.92 11.53 30.21
C PRO A 136 -9.34 10.34 31.08
N LYS A 137 -8.86 9.14 30.70
CA LYS A 137 -9.10 7.91 31.46
C LYS A 137 -8.74 8.15 32.94
N PRO A 138 -9.55 7.68 33.90
CA PRO A 138 -9.23 7.81 35.32
C PRO A 138 -7.81 7.27 35.60
N GLY A 139 -6.94 8.12 36.18
CA GLY A 139 -5.54 7.76 36.47
C GLY A 139 -4.53 8.00 35.35
N TRP A 140 -4.94 8.61 34.22
CA TRP A 140 -4.01 9.04 33.18
C TRP A 140 -3.57 10.50 33.43
N GLU A 141 -2.31 10.69 33.79
CA GLU A 141 -1.65 12.00 33.76
C GLU A 141 -0.62 12.03 32.61
N PRO A 142 -0.58 13.10 31.79
CA PRO A 142 0.45 13.24 30.77
C PRO A 142 1.83 13.35 31.44
N PRO A 143 2.90 12.79 30.84
CA PRO A 143 4.24 12.97 31.36
C PRO A 143 4.60 14.46 31.41
N PRO A 144 5.36 14.91 32.43
CA PRO A 144 5.73 16.30 32.57
C PRO A 144 6.51 16.78 31.34
N PRO A 145 6.33 18.04 30.90
CA PRO A 145 7.05 18.57 29.75
C PRO A 145 8.55 18.52 30.00
N VAL A 146 9.28 17.94 29.04
CA VAL A 146 10.75 17.90 29.07
C VAL A 146 11.23 19.35 28.96
N LYS A 147 11.86 19.88 30.02
CA LYS A 147 12.51 21.20 29.95
C LYS A 147 13.68 21.07 28.97
N GLY A 148 13.56 21.73 27.82
CA GLY A 148 14.63 21.84 26.82
C GLY A 148 15.89 22.41 27.46
N ARG A 149 17.04 21.84 27.09
CA ARG A 149 18.35 22.47 27.23
C ARG A 149 18.66 23.26 25.97
#